data_AF-A0A2G4HG70-F1
#
_entry.id   AF-A0A2G4HG70-F1
#
_cell.length_a   1.000
_cell.length_b   1.000
_cell.length_c   1.000
_cell.angle_alpha   90.00
_cell.angle_beta   90.00
_cell.angle_gamma   90.00
#
_symmetry.space_group_name_H-M   'P 1'
#
loop_
_entity.id
_entity.type
_entity.pdbx_description
1 polymer ?
#
loop_
_entity_poly.entity_id
_entity_poly.type
_entity_poly.pdbx_seq_one_letter_code
_entity_poly.pdbx_strand_id
1 'polypeptide(L)'
;MNLHELPLEHPLLADRNVAIKLVGVGGAGANAVDRLKMENLERLQLAVINTDYQALASSPVQDKVLIGMSITRGLGAGGDPELGREAAEADREKISKVVKDCDLVFLIAGMGGGTGSGAAPAVAEIAAETGALVIAFVTMPFSFEGGRRLKQAEEGLIALRKVCDAVIPLPNDILLQEAGENETVLDSFARADEWIGRGVKSIWAILMKTGLINLDFATLRQAFQQRGGKTLFGLGEGAGENAAADAIESLKLCPLLHTPEFSRKADRLLVNITGGTDLTLPKVNDLMSAIAEKFGRDSHLIMGAVIDEGMQQRVEICVIGTSDLVGRSGLQRRLASAARPRPGTAQIEAAPVPRPAATGDRVVPTELDLTAAEKRDQDEFGFDEVESRGHFEKTDRNLFDGQDLDVPTYLRKGIKIAL
;
A
#
# COMPACT_ATOMS: atom_id res chain seq x y z
N MET A 1 19.94 -35.99 43.30
CA MET A 1 19.91 -34.79 42.44
C MET A 1 20.05 -35.26 41.01
N ASN A 2 19.00 -35.15 40.21
CA ASN A 2 19.04 -35.55 38.80
C ASN A 2 19.89 -34.53 38.03
N LEU A 3 21.00 -34.99 37.44
CA LEU A 3 21.93 -34.18 36.63
C LEU A 3 21.45 -33.94 35.18
N HIS A 4 20.16 -34.14 34.90
CA HIS A 4 19.59 -34.07 33.54
C HIS A 4 18.48 -33.03 33.36
N GLU A 5 18.17 -32.23 34.37
CA GLU A 5 17.32 -31.06 34.15
C GLU A 5 18.21 -29.90 33.69
N LEU A 6 18.15 -29.59 32.40
CA LEU A 6 18.62 -28.32 31.87
C LEU A 6 17.91 -27.20 32.66
N PRO A 7 18.63 -26.18 33.18
CA PRO A 7 17.99 -25.04 33.81
C PRO A 7 17.31 -24.21 32.71
N LEU A 8 16.05 -24.54 32.40
CA LEU A 8 15.22 -23.83 31.43
C LEU A 8 14.79 -22.44 31.93
N GLU A 9 15.05 -22.13 33.20
CA GLU A 9 14.72 -20.85 33.83
C GLU A 9 15.92 -19.89 33.81
N HIS A 10 16.43 -19.53 32.63
CA HIS A 10 17.21 -18.30 32.53
C HIS A 10 16.22 -17.14 32.37
N PRO A 11 16.30 -16.04 33.14
CA PRO A 11 15.39 -14.88 32.97
C PRO A 11 15.51 -14.17 31.62
N LEU A 12 16.41 -14.61 30.72
CA LEU A 12 16.51 -14.20 29.31
C LEU A 12 15.92 -15.24 28.34
N LEU A 13 15.71 -16.48 28.81
CA LEU A 13 15.06 -17.60 28.10
C LEU A 13 13.61 -17.81 28.57
N ALA A 14 13.19 -17.11 29.63
CA ALA A 14 11.80 -16.99 30.03
C ALA A 14 11.05 -16.29 28.88
N ASP A 15 10.54 -17.14 27.97
CA ASP A 15 9.50 -16.88 26.98
C ASP A 15 9.26 -15.39 26.77
N ARG A 16 10.19 -14.74 26.05
CA ARG A 16 10.03 -13.33 25.67
C ARG A 16 8.92 -13.31 24.63
N ASN A 17 7.69 -13.34 25.14
CA ASN A 17 6.47 -13.40 24.37
C ASN A 17 6.45 -12.20 23.43
N VAL A 18 6.27 -12.47 22.13
CA VAL A 18 6.26 -11.45 21.09
C VAL A 18 5.15 -10.45 21.40
N ALA A 19 5.53 -9.20 21.65
CA ALA A 19 4.56 -8.14 21.92
C ALA A 19 3.96 -7.67 20.59
N ILE A 20 2.70 -8.04 20.35
CA ILE A 20 1.95 -7.69 19.14
C ILE A 20 0.94 -6.58 19.45
N LYS A 21 0.95 -5.51 18.64
CA LYS A 21 0.00 -4.42 18.73
C LYS A 21 -0.67 -4.14 17.39
N LEU A 22 -1.98 -3.93 17.41
CA LEU A 22 -2.79 -3.47 16.29
C LEU A 22 -3.13 -1.99 16.48
N VAL A 23 -2.71 -1.16 15.53
CA VAL A 23 -2.87 0.31 15.58
C VAL A 23 -3.75 0.77 14.43
N GLY A 24 -4.95 1.25 14.74
CA GLY A 24 -5.86 1.86 13.78
C GLY A 24 -5.61 3.36 13.65
N VAL A 25 -5.34 3.86 12.45
CA VAL A 25 -5.07 5.28 12.20
C VAL A 25 -6.20 5.92 11.39
N GLY A 26 -6.75 7.02 11.91
CA GLY A 26 -7.88 7.72 11.32
C GLY A 26 -9.21 6.98 11.48
N GLY A 27 -10.26 7.47 10.82
CA GLY A 27 -11.63 6.92 10.97
C GLY A 27 -11.76 5.47 10.49
N ALA A 28 -11.31 5.17 9.27
CA ALA A 28 -11.39 3.81 8.72
C ALA A 28 -10.55 2.82 9.54
N GLY A 29 -9.33 3.20 9.94
CA GLY A 29 -8.47 2.38 10.78
C GLY A 29 -9.10 2.11 12.15
N ALA A 30 -9.68 3.13 12.79
CA ALA A 30 -10.40 2.97 14.06
C ALA A 30 -11.58 2.00 13.92
N ASN A 31 -12.40 2.13 12.87
CA ASN A 31 -13.53 1.24 12.62
C ASN A 31 -13.09 -0.23 12.45
N ALA A 32 -12.02 -0.47 11.69
CA ALA A 32 -11.49 -1.82 11.49
C ALA A 32 -10.99 -2.45 12.81
N VAL A 33 -10.27 -1.67 13.63
CA VAL A 33 -9.81 -2.13 14.96
C VAL A 33 -10.98 -2.37 15.92
N ASP A 34 -12.00 -1.52 15.87
CA ASP A 34 -13.19 -1.66 16.71
C ASP A 34 -13.95 -2.95 16.42
N ARG A 35 -14.02 -3.38 15.14
CA ARG A 35 -14.56 -4.69 14.77
C ARG A 35 -13.68 -5.84 15.23
N LEU A 36 -12.37 -5.74 15.00
CA LEU A 36 -11.41 -6.77 15.42
C LEU A 36 -11.39 -6.98 16.93
N LYS A 37 -11.71 -5.94 17.71
CA LYS A 37 -11.89 -6.07 19.15
C LYS A 37 -12.97 -7.09 19.51
N MET A 38 -14.02 -7.21 18.70
CA MET A 38 -15.11 -8.17 18.95
C MET A 38 -14.68 -9.63 18.80
N GLU A 39 -13.61 -9.89 18.04
CA GLU A 39 -13.05 -11.24 17.87
C GLU A 39 -12.23 -11.71 19.08
N ASN A 40 -11.90 -10.80 20.01
CA ASN A 40 -11.20 -11.08 21.26
C ASN A 40 -9.92 -11.93 21.10
N LEU A 41 -9.03 -11.50 20.19
CA LEU A 41 -7.74 -12.15 19.96
C LEU A 41 -6.84 -12.00 21.20
N GLU A 42 -6.49 -13.12 21.82
CA GLU A 42 -5.65 -13.11 23.03
C GLU A 42 -4.30 -12.45 22.77
N ARG A 43 -3.82 -11.69 23.77
CA ARG A 43 -2.51 -11.02 23.77
C ARG A 43 -2.28 -9.98 22.67
N LEU A 44 -3.27 -9.72 21.82
CA LEU A 44 -3.21 -8.63 20.84
C LEU A 44 -3.60 -7.31 21.54
N GLN A 45 -2.64 -6.39 21.67
CA GLN A 45 -2.92 -5.06 22.19
C GLN A 45 -3.56 -4.22 21.08
N LEU A 46 -4.63 -3.48 21.39
CA LEU A 46 -5.35 -2.66 20.42
C LEU A 46 -5.17 -1.19 20.77
N ALA A 47 -4.82 -0.37 19.78
CA ALA A 47 -4.74 1.07 19.91
C ALA A 47 -5.39 1.77 18.72
N VAL A 48 -5.96 2.94 18.97
CA VAL A 48 -6.55 3.81 17.93
C VAL A 48 -5.96 5.21 18.03
N ILE A 49 -5.57 5.75 16.89
CA ILE A 49 -4.94 7.06 16.74
C ILE A 49 -5.78 7.90 15.79
N ASN A 50 -6.27 9.04 16.25
CA ASN A 50 -7.10 9.91 15.41
C ASN A 50 -6.89 11.39 15.77
N THR A 51 -7.17 12.27 14.82
CA THR A 51 -7.23 13.73 15.03
C THR A 51 -8.64 14.21 15.38
N ASP A 52 -9.64 13.36 15.15
CA ASP A 52 -11.04 13.59 15.51
C ASP A 52 -11.33 13.01 16.90
N TYR A 53 -11.68 13.88 17.83
CA TYR A 53 -12.01 13.51 19.20
C TYR A 53 -13.33 12.73 19.31
N GLN A 54 -14.34 13.08 18.52
CA GLN A 54 -15.66 12.43 18.59
C GLN A 54 -15.55 10.96 18.15
N ALA A 55 -14.87 10.73 17.02
CA ALA A 55 -14.61 9.38 16.52
C ALA A 55 -13.79 8.55 17.52
N LEU A 56 -12.80 9.16 18.17
CA LEU A 56 -11.98 8.50 19.19
C LEU A 56 -12.78 8.17 20.46
N ALA A 57 -13.66 9.06 20.88
CA ALA A 57 -14.49 8.88 22.07
C ALA A 57 -15.45 7.68 21.93
N SER A 58 -16.01 7.46 20.73
CA SER A 58 -16.93 6.35 20.47
C SER A 58 -16.28 4.97 20.38
N SER A 59 -14.98 4.89 20.09
CA SER A 59 -14.30 3.59 19.96
C SER A 59 -14.33 2.80 21.29
N PRO A 60 -14.62 1.49 21.28
CA PRO A 60 -14.52 0.66 22.47
C PRO A 60 -13.07 0.37 22.91
N VAL A 61 -12.05 0.65 22.09
CA VAL A 61 -10.64 0.32 22.37
C VAL A 61 -10.11 1.07 23.61
N GLN A 62 -9.23 0.43 24.39
CA GLN A 62 -8.69 1.02 25.61
C GLN A 62 -7.62 2.08 25.32
N ASP A 63 -6.64 1.76 24.48
CA ASP A 63 -5.55 2.68 24.14
C ASP A 63 -6.01 3.65 23.05
N LYS A 64 -6.39 4.86 23.45
CA LYS A 64 -6.87 5.92 22.57
C LYS A 64 -5.89 7.08 22.54
N VAL A 65 -5.44 7.47 21.36
CA VAL A 65 -4.46 8.55 21.17
C VAL A 65 -5.07 9.65 20.31
N LEU A 66 -5.37 10.77 20.95
CA LEU A 66 -5.71 12.00 20.23
C LEU A 66 -4.42 12.72 19.83
N ILE A 67 -4.23 12.89 18.52
CA ILE A 67 -3.09 13.61 17.94
C ILE A 67 -3.53 14.93 17.30
N GLY A 68 -2.63 15.89 17.23
CA GLY A 68 -2.85 17.16 16.55
C GLY A 68 -3.80 18.11 17.26
N MET A 69 -3.95 18.03 18.59
CA MET A 69 -4.86 18.92 19.33
C MET A 69 -4.53 20.41 19.13
N SER A 70 -3.23 20.73 18.99
CA SER A 70 -2.75 22.08 18.68
C SER A 70 -3.07 22.54 17.26
N ILE A 71 -3.34 21.62 16.34
CA ILE A 71 -3.52 21.86 14.90
C ILE A 71 -5.00 21.82 14.52
N THR A 72 -5.66 20.70 14.79
CA THR A 72 -7.04 20.43 14.36
C THR A 72 -8.07 20.81 15.42
N ARG A 73 -7.63 21.08 16.66
CA ARG A 73 -8.50 21.33 17.83
C ARG A 73 -9.49 20.19 18.09
N GLY A 74 -9.15 18.97 17.67
CA GLY A 74 -9.97 17.77 17.83
C GLY A 74 -11.09 17.60 16.80
N LEU A 75 -11.10 18.39 15.72
CA LEU A 75 -12.13 18.37 14.67
C LEU A 75 -11.77 17.48 13.45
N GLY A 76 -10.64 16.78 13.50
CA GLY A 76 -10.13 16.00 12.38
C GLY A 76 -9.33 16.83 11.35
N ALA A 77 -8.74 16.13 10.37
CA ALA A 77 -7.88 16.74 9.34
C ALA A 77 -8.63 17.26 8.10
N GLY A 78 -9.96 17.16 8.04
CA GLY A 78 -10.77 17.73 6.95
C GLY A 78 -10.48 17.18 5.53
N GLY A 79 -9.86 16.00 5.42
CA GLY A 79 -9.44 15.45 4.12
C GLY A 79 -8.10 15.99 3.60
N ASP A 80 -7.33 16.70 4.44
CA ASP A 80 -5.98 17.17 4.13
C ASP A 80 -4.92 16.23 4.74
N PRO A 81 -4.14 15.52 3.92
CA PRO A 81 -3.04 14.67 4.40
C PRO A 81 -1.92 15.44 5.11
N GLU A 82 -1.62 16.68 4.71
CA GLU A 82 -0.53 17.43 5.34
C GLU A 82 -0.86 17.77 6.79
N LEU A 83 -2.10 18.19 7.08
CA LEU A 83 -2.57 18.38 8.45
C LEU A 83 -2.53 17.08 9.26
N GLY A 84 -2.84 15.94 8.63
CA GLY A 84 -2.70 14.62 9.27
C GLY A 84 -1.25 14.29 9.64
N ARG A 85 -0.31 14.60 8.75
CA ARG A 85 1.13 14.40 8.95
C ARG A 85 1.67 15.32 10.06
N GLU A 86 1.38 16.61 9.99
CA GLU A 86 1.77 17.59 11.01
C GLU A 86 1.20 17.22 12.38
N ALA A 87 -0.04 16.73 12.44
CA ALA A 87 -0.67 16.28 13.67
C ALA A 87 0.07 15.09 14.31
N ALA A 88 0.50 14.14 13.49
CA ALA A 88 1.27 12.99 13.98
C ALA A 88 2.66 13.43 14.48
N GLU A 89 3.32 14.34 13.75
CA GLU A 89 4.65 14.81 14.12
C GLU A 89 4.65 15.68 15.38
N ALA A 90 3.64 16.53 15.55
CA ALA A 90 3.47 17.35 16.76
C ALA A 90 3.29 16.50 18.03
N ASP A 91 2.70 15.31 17.89
CA ASP A 91 2.40 14.39 18.99
C ASP A 91 3.24 13.09 18.92
N ARG A 92 4.43 13.15 18.31
CA ARG A 92 5.35 12.01 18.12
C ARG A 92 5.64 11.24 19.41
N GLU A 93 5.84 11.94 20.52
CA GLU A 93 6.07 11.31 21.84
C GLU A 93 4.88 10.46 22.31
N LYS A 94 3.63 10.89 22.06
CA LYS A 94 2.44 10.13 22.45
C LYS A 94 2.37 8.84 21.64
N ILE A 95 2.64 8.93 20.33
CA ILE A 95 2.67 7.76 19.43
C ILE A 95 3.77 6.80 19.85
N SER A 96 4.98 7.30 20.12
CA SER A 96 6.13 6.50 20.56
C SER A 96 5.83 5.70 21.84
N LYS A 97 5.14 6.30 22.83
CA LYS A 97 4.72 5.58 24.05
C LYS A 97 3.77 4.43 23.76
N VAL A 98 2.92 4.54 22.74
CA VAL A 98 1.94 3.51 22.37
C VAL A 98 2.62 2.34 21.67
N VAL A 99 3.59 2.60 20.79
CA VAL A 99 4.33 1.56 20.04
C VAL A 99 5.61 1.08 20.75
N LYS A 100 5.85 1.56 21.96
CA LYS A 100 7.01 1.17 22.76
C LYS A 100 6.94 -0.31 23.14
N ASP A 101 8.10 -0.94 23.20
CA ASP A 101 8.28 -2.33 23.65
C ASP A 101 7.41 -3.34 22.86
N CYS A 102 7.05 -3.00 21.62
CA CYS A 102 6.34 -3.87 20.68
C CYS A 102 7.32 -4.49 19.70
N ASP A 103 7.23 -5.80 19.49
CA ASP A 103 8.05 -6.51 18.50
C ASP A 103 7.39 -6.46 17.11
N LEU A 104 6.05 -6.49 17.06
CA LEU A 104 5.25 -6.46 15.84
C LEU A 104 4.12 -5.44 15.96
N VAL A 105 4.04 -4.53 14.99
CA VAL A 105 2.96 -3.56 14.87
C VAL A 105 2.22 -3.80 13.56
N PHE A 106 0.94 -4.16 13.68
CA PHE A 106 0.00 -4.11 12.57
C PHE A 106 -0.60 -2.71 12.52
N LEU A 107 -0.45 -2.03 11.38
CA LEU A 107 -1.02 -0.71 11.17
C LEU A 107 -2.20 -0.81 10.20
N ILE A 108 -3.38 -0.33 10.60
CA ILE A 108 -4.54 -0.27 9.71
C ILE A 108 -4.89 1.18 9.43
N ALA A 109 -5.00 1.57 8.16
CA ALA A 109 -5.39 2.92 7.78
C ALA A 109 -6.21 2.94 6.48
N GLY A 110 -7.20 3.84 6.41
CA GLY A 110 -7.88 4.14 5.16
C GLY A 110 -7.17 5.25 4.40
N MET A 111 -6.81 4.98 3.15
CA MET A 111 -6.14 5.92 2.27
C MET A 111 -7.13 6.83 1.55
N GLY A 112 -6.66 8.01 1.17
CA GLY A 112 -7.47 9.05 0.53
C GLY A 112 -8.16 10.02 1.50
N GLY A 113 -8.10 9.75 2.81
CA GLY A 113 -8.49 10.72 3.84
C GLY A 113 -7.34 11.65 4.25
N GLY A 114 -7.59 12.56 5.20
CA GLY A 114 -6.53 13.41 5.76
C GLY A 114 -5.69 12.68 6.81
N THR A 115 -6.32 12.26 7.90
CA THR A 115 -5.61 11.59 9.01
C THR A 115 -4.99 10.26 8.59
N GLY A 116 -5.74 9.40 7.90
CA GLY A 116 -5.23 8.09 7.47
C GLY A 116 -4.00 8.24 6.54
N SER A 117 -4.14 9.00 5.45
CA SER A 117 -3.05 9.14 4.46
C SER A 117 -1.83 9.89 5.00
N GLY A 118 -2.03 10.87 5.88
CA GLY A 118 -0.96 11.72 6.41
C GLY A 118 -0.29 11.19 7.67
N ALA A 119 -1.07 10.69 8.63
CA ALA A 119 -0.55 10.23 9.92
C ALA A 119 -0.02 8.79 9.86
N ALA A 120 -0.57 7.91 9.00
CA ALA A 120 -0.15 6.52 8.95
C ALA A 120 1.35 6.35 8.64
N PRO A 121 1.95 7.07 7.65
CA PRO A 121 3.39 7.00 7.42
C PRO A 121 4.22 7.44 8.63
N ALA A 122 3.83 8.50 9.31
CA ALA A 122 4.53 8.98 10.50
C ALA A 122 4.44 7.97 11.66
N VAL A 123 3.26 7.39 11.90
CA VAL A 123 3.08 6.34 12.93
C VAL A 123 3.93 5.11 12.60
N ALA A 124 3.97 4.69 11.33
CA ALA A 124 4.79 3.58 10.88
C ALA A 124 6.30 3.84 11.06
N GLU A 125 6.76 5.05 10.73
CA GLU A 125 8.15 5.46 10.93
C GLU A 125 8.54 5.39 12.42
N ILE A 126 7.71 5.94 13.31
CA ILE A 126 7.94 5.92 14.75
C ILE A 126 7.99 4.47 15.29
N ALA A 127 7.11 3.59 14.81
CA ALA A 127 7.13 2.17 15.17
C ALA A 127 8.37 1.45 14.64
N ALA A 128 8.82 1.77 13.43
CA ALA A 128 10.04 1.20 12.87
C ALA A 128 11.30 1.67 13.64
N GLU A 129 11.32 2.92 14.11
CA GLU A 129 12.41 3.48 14.93
C GLU A 129 12.51 2.82 16.32
N THR A 130 11.39 2.39 16.90
CA THR A 130 11.40 1.62 18.16
C THR A 130 11.86 0.16 17.96
N GLY A 131 12.11 -0.26 16.72
CA GLY A 131 12.63 -1.58 16.37
C GLY A 131 11.56 -2.63 16.09
N ALA A 132 10.28 -2.23 16.04
CA ALA A 132 9.17 -3.12 15.70
C ALA A 132 9.19 -3.47 14.20
N LEU A 133 8.75 -4.70 13.87
CA LEU A 133 8.37 -5.07 12.52
C LEU A 133 7.02 -4.42 12.21
N VAL A 134 6.92 -3.65 11.13
CA VAL A 134 5.70 -2.90 10.78
C VAL A 134 5.05 -3.46 9.52
N ILE A 135 3.84 -4.01 9.68
CA ILE A 135 3.01 -4.51 8.59
C ILE A 135 1.77 -3.63 8.49
N ALA A 136 1.59 -2.93 7.37
CA ALA A 136 0.45 -2.05 7.16
C ALA A 136 -0.61 -2.68 6.25
N PHE A 137 -1.85 -2.75 6.73
CA PHE A 137 -3.05 -3.04 5.93
C PHE A 137 -3.74 -1.72 5.60
N VAL A 138 -3.91 -1.42 4.31
CA VAL A 138 -4.45 -0.13 3.90
C VAL A 138 -5.55 -0.27 2.88
N THR A 139 -6.68 0.40 3.10
CA THR A 139 -7.77 0.41 2.12
C THR A 139 -7.58 1.54 1.12
N MET A 140 -7.70 1.26 -0.17
CA MET A 140 -7.76 2.29 -1.21
C MET A 140 -9.23 2.70 -1.42
N PRO A 141 -9.52 4.00 -1.63
CA PRO A 141 -10.88 4.48 -1.78
C PRO A 141 -11.55 3.87 -3.01
N PHE A 142 -12.89 3.86 -3.03
CA PHE A 142 -13.62 3.46 -4.23
C PHE A 142 -13.41 4.47 -5.35
N SER A 143 -13.46 4.00 -6.60
CA SER A 143 -13.38 4.85 -7.79
C SER A 143 -14.43 5.98 -7.79
N PHE A 144 -15.63 5.73 -7.24
CA PHE A 144 -16.70 6.74 -7.15
C PHE A 144 -16.43 7.86 -6.13
N GLU A 145 -15.48 7.68 -5.21
CA GLU A 145 -15.15 8.70 -4.20
C GLU A 145 -14.36 9.89 -4.77
N GLY A 146 -13.94 9.79 -6.03
CA GLY A 146 -13.37 10.88 -6.83
C GLY A 146 -11.84 10.87 -6.89
N GLY A 147 -11.31 11.41 -8.01
CA GLY A 147 -9.88 11.37 -8.32
C GLY A 147 -8.96 12.06 -7.30
N ARG A 148 -9.47 13.05 -6.54
CA ARG A 148 -8.70 13.70 -5.47
C ARG A 148 -8.32 12.71 -4.36
N ARG A 149 -9.29 11.89 -3.91
CA ARG A 149 -9.04 10.89 -2.86
C ARG A 149 -8.11 9.79 -3.35
N LEU A 150 -8.30 9.34 -4.60
CA LEU A 150 -7.41 8.34 -5.21
C LEU A 150 -5.96 8.84 -5.27
N LYS A 151 -5.74 10.08 -5.72
CA LYS A 151 -4.40 10.67 -5.75
C LYS A 151 -3.76 10.76 -4.37
N GLN A 152 -4.52 11.24 -3.37
CA GLN A 152 -4.06 11.28 -1.97
C GLN A 152 -3.73 9.88 -1.44
N ALA A 153 -4.50 8.87 -1.85
CA ALA A 153 -4.29 7.49 -1.46
C ALA A 153 -2.99 6.91 -2.06
N GLU A 154 -2.72 7.17 -3.34
CA GLU A 154 -1.50 6.75 -4.02
C GLU A 154 -0.26 7.40 -3.38
N GLU A 155 -0.32 8.70 -3.08
CA GLU A 155 0.75 9.44 -2.40
C GLU A 155 1.02 8.86 -0.99
N GLY A 156 -0.03 8.62 -0.21
CA GLY A 156 0.08 7.98 1.11
C GLY A 156 0.64 6.56 1.04
N LEU A 157 0.24 5.77 0.05
CA LEU A 157 0.75 4.42 -0.19
C LEU A 157 2.24 4.42 -0.53
N ILE A 158 2.70 5.36 -1.36
CA ILE A 158 4.12 5.54 -1.69
C ILE A 158 4.92 5.91 -0.42
N ALA A 159 4.37 6.77 0.43
CA ALA A 159 5.01 7.16 1.69
C ALA A 159 5.15 5.96 2.64
N LEU A 160 4.08 5.18 2.84
CA LEU A 160 4.12 3.98 3.69
C LEU A 160 5.14 2.94 3.20
N ARG A 161 5.19 2.69 1.89
CA ARG A 161 6.14 1.71 1.31
C ARG A 161 7.61 2.06 1.61
N LYS A 162 7.94 3.32 1.93
CA LYS A 162 9.30 3.72 2.30
C LYS A 162 9.66 3.37 3.74
N VAL A 163 8.66 3.30 4.63
CA VAL A 163 8.86 3.18 6.08
C VAL A 163 8.48 1.80 6.62
N CYS A 164 7.43 1.18 6.08
CA CYS A 164 6.98 -0.14 6.52
C CYS A 164 7.82 -1.28 5.93
N ASP A 165 7.86 -2.39 6.64
CA ASP A 165 8.48 -3.63 6.18
C ASP A 165 7.57 -4.35 5.16
N ALA A 166 6.25 -4.29 5.37
CA ALA A 166 5.25 -4.75 4.40
C ALA A 166 4.04 -3.81 4.33
N VAL A 167 3.48 -3.64 3.13
CA VAL A 167 2.27 -2.83 2.90
C VAL A 167 1.32 -3.61 1.99
N ILE A 168 0.16 -3.95 2.52
CA ILE A 168 -0.89 -4.73 1.87
C ILE A 168 -2.03 -3.76 1.49
N PRO A 169 -2.07 -3.28 0.23
CA PRO A 169 -3.16 -2.46 -0.25
C PRO A 169 -4.39 -3.33 -0.56
N LEU A 170 -5.54 -2.94 -0.02
CA LEU A 170 -6.86 -3.51 -0.30
C LEU A 170 -7.65 -2.50 -1.14
N PRO A 171 -7.74 -2.67 -2.47
CA PRO A 171 -8.53 -1.76 -3.28
C PRO A 171 -10.02 -2.03 -3.08
N ASN A 172 -10.77 -1.03 -2.58
CA ASN A 172 -12.19 -1.21 -2.29
C ASN A 172 -13.02 -1.56 -3.55
N ASP A 173 -12.56 -1.17 -4.74
CA ASP A 173 -13.22 -1.52 -6.01
C ASP A 173 -13.28 -3.04 -6.28
N ILE A 174 -12.32 -3.81 -5.73
CA ILE A 174 -12.37 -5.28 -5.80
C ILE A 174 -13.59 -5.82 -5.05
N LEU A 175 -13.97 -5.18 -3.95
CA LEU A 175 -15.13 -5.60 -3.15
C LEU A 175 -16.44 -5.37 -3.90
N LEU A 176 -16.49 -4.39 -4.82
CA LEU A 176 -17.65 -4.17 -5.69
C LEU A 176 -17.84 -5.28 -6.72
N GLN A 177 -16.76 -5.94 -7.17
CA GLN A 177 -16.86 -7.04 -8.14
C GLN A 177 -17.45 -8.30 -7.52
N GLU A 178 -17.27 -8.48 -6.21
CA GLU A 178 -17.84 -9.59 -5.42
C GLU A 178 -19.15 -9.20 -4.72
N ALA A 179 -19.59 -7.95 -4.83
CA ALA A 179 -20.78 -7.47 -4.18
C ALA A 179 -22.04 -7.94 -4.91
N GLY A 180 -23.03 -8.39 -4.15
CA GLY A 180 -24.35 -8.72 -4.70
C GLY A 180 -25.13 -7.46 -5.11
N GLU A 181 -26.11 -7.58 -6.00
CA GLU A 181 -26.93 -6.44 -6.48
C GLU A 181 -27.64 -5.66 -5.36
N ASN A 182 -27.86 -6.27 -4.19
CA ASN A 182 -28.54 -5.68 -3.03
C ASN A 182 -27.59 -5.23 -1.92
N GLU A 183 -26.27 -5.32 -2.11
CA GLU A 183 -25.30 -5.03 -1.08
C GLU A 183 -25.13 -3.52 -0.88
N THR A 184 -25.19 -3.05 0.37
CA THR A 184 -25.07 -1.62 0.66
C THR A 184 -23.61 -1.19 0.72
N VAL A 185 -23.36 0.12 0.62
CA VAL A 185 -22.02 0.69 0.81
C VAL A 185 -21.44 0.33 2.19
N LEU A 186 -22.29 0.24 3.22
CA LEU A 186 -21.85 -0.16 4.57
C LEU A 186 -21.40 -1.62 4.61
N ASP A 187 -22.08 -2.50 3.88
CA ASP A 187 -21.70 -3.92 3.76
C ASP A 187 -20.36 -4.05 3.04
N SER A 188 -20.13 -3.26 1.98
CA SER A 188 -18.83 -3.25 1.29
C SER A 188 -17.67 -2.80 2.19
N PHE A 189 -17.86 -1.77 3.02
CA PHE A 189 -16.85 -1.39 4.02
C PHE A 189 -16.67 -2.46 5.10
N ALA A 190 -17.75 -3.12 5.53
CA ALA A 190 -17.66 -4.21 6.49
C ALA A 190 -16.86 -5.40 5.92
N ARG A 191 -17.01 -5.72 4.63
CA ARG A 191 -16.19 -6.71 3.95
C ARG A 191 -14.73 -6.30 3.87
N ALA A 192 -14.44 -5.03 3.60
CA ALA A 192 -13.06 -4.54 3.63
C ALA A 192 -12.41 -4.81 5.00
N ASP A 193 -13.13 -4.47 6.07
CA ASP A 193 -12.70 -4.68 7.45
C ASP A 193 -12.52 -6.19 7.76
N GLU A 194 -13.40 -7.06 7.24
CA GLU A 194 -13.29 -8.52 7.37
C GLU A 194 -12.03 -9.07 6.70
N TRP A 195 -11.72 -8.65 5.48
CA TRP A 195 -10.49 -9.05 4.78
C TRP A 195 -9.23 -8.66 5.57
N ILE A 196 -9.21 -7.45 6.14
CA ILE A 196 -8.13 -6.98 6.99
C ILE A 196 -8.05 -7.83 8.27
N GLY A 197 -9.19 -8.08 8.90
CA GLY A 197 -9.28 -8.89 10.11
C GLY A 197 -8.73 -10.30 9.92
N ARG A 198 -9.11 -10.95 8.81
CA ARG A 198 -8.59 -12.28 8.44
C ARG A 198 -7.10 -12.27 8.17
N GLY A 199 -6.59 -11.24 7.49
CA GLY A 199 -5.15 -11.07 7.28
C GLY A 199 -4.37 -10.93 8.58
N VAL A 200 -4.83 -10.06 9.49
CA VAL A 200 -4.22 -9.87 10.82
C VAL A 200 -4.30 -11.17 11.64
N LYS A 201 -5.47 -11.82 11.68
CA LYS A 201 -5.70 -13.06 12.41
C LYS A 201 -4.82 -14.19 11.91
N SER A 202 -4.63 -14.32 10.60
CA SER A 202 -3.76 -15.33 10.01
C SER A 202 -2.30 -15.15 10.48
N ILE A 203 -1.76 -13.92 10.39
CA ILE A 203 -0.38 -13.66 10.82
C ILE A 203 -0.23 -13.81 12.34
N TRP A 204 -1.24 -13.38 13.10
CA TRP A 204 -1.29 -13.57 14.56
C TRP A 204 -1.32 -15.05 14.95
N ALA A 205 -2.11 -15.87 14.25
CA ALA A 205 -2.26 -17.29 14.54
C ALA A 205 -0.93 -18.05 14.35
N ILE A 206 -0.14 -17.68 13.33
CA ILE A 206 1.20 -18.25 13.09
C ILE A 206 2.12 -18.06 14.31
N LEU A 207 2.03 -16.90 14.97
CA LEU A 207 2.91 -16.52 16.06
C LEU A 207 2.44 -17.03 17.43
N MET A 208 1.12 -17.13 17.62
CA MET A 208 0.52 -17.36 18.94
C MET A 208 -0.03 -18.78 19.13
N LYS A 209 -0.48 -19.44 18.06
CA LYS A 209 -0.98 -20.82 18.16
C LYS A 209 0.13 -21.81 17.85
N THR A 210 0.23 -22.86 18.66
CA THR A 210 1.07 -24.01 18.35
C THR A 210 0.48 -24.76 17.15
N GLY A 211 1.25 -24.80 16.08
CA GLY A 211 0.96 -25.53 14.85
C GLY A 211 1.76 -26.83 14.69
N LEU A 212 1.44 -27.56 13.63
CA LEU A 212 2.22 -28.70 13.13
C LEU A 212 3.60 -28.25 12.65
N ILE A 213 3.67 -27.06 12.06
CA ILE A 213 4.89 -26.41 11.60
C ILE A 213 4.87 -24.98 12.14
N ASN A 214 5.58 -24.78 13.25
CA ASN A 214 5.71 -23.47 13.88
C ASN A 214 6.68 -22.60 13.11
N LEU A 215 6.29 -21.36 12.86
CA LEU A 215 7.19 -20.32 12.40
C LEU A 215 7.55 -19.42 13.58
N ASP A 216 8.83 -19.11 13.71
CA ASP A 216 9.29 -18.16 14.72
C ASP A 216 9.23 -16.72 14.20
N PHE A 217 9.28 -15.76 15.13
CA PHE A 217 9.30 -14.34 14.81
C PHE A 217 10.53 -13.95 13.97
N ALA A 218 11.67 -14.64 14.15
CA ALA A 218 12.87 -14.40 13.36
C ALA A 218 12.65 -14.73 11.87
N THR A 219 11.97 -15.84 11.56
CA THR A 219 11.62 -16.23 10.20
C THR A 219 10.61 -15.26 9.59
N LEU A 220 9.62 -14.80 10.38
CA LEU A 220 8.69 -13.76 9.93
C LEU A 220 9.44 -12.46 9.59
N ARG A 221 10.35 -12.02 10.47
CA ARG A 221 11.18 -10.84 10.24
C ARG A 221 12.04 -11.00 9.00
N GLN A 222 12.63 -12.18 8.77
CA GLN A 222 13.41 -12.47 7.56
C GLN A 222 12.56 -12.43 6.28
N ALA A 223 11.30 -12.87 6.35
CA ALA A 223 10.38 -12.81 5.22
C ALA A 223 10.15 -11.36 4.76
N PHE A 224 10.08 -10.42 5.70
CA PHE A 224 9.78 -9.00 5.47
C PHE A 224 10.99 -8.06 5.57
N GLN A 225 12.22 -8.59 5.68
CA GLN A 225 13.44 -7.78 5.89
C GLN A 225 13.75 -6.81 4.74
N GLN A 226 13.20 -7.04 3.54
CA GLN A 226 13.37 -6.15 2.40
C GLN A 226 12.24 -5.11 2.37
N ARG A 227 12.55 -3.92 2.91
CA ARG A 227 11.63 -2.77 2.94
C ARG A 227 11.19 -2.35 1.54
N GLY A 228 9.92 -2.01 1.44
CA GLY A 228 9.32 -1.41 0.25
C GLY A 228 9.01 -2.38 -0.88
N GLY A 229 9.08 -3.69 -0.67
CA GLY A 229 8.62 -4.65 -1.66
C GLY A 229 7.12 -4.53 -1.93
N LYS A 230 6.69 -4.79 -3.17
CA LYS A 230 5.27 -4.99 -3.46
C LYS A 230 4.81 -6.23 -2.69
N THR A 231 3.79 -6.07 -1.86
CA THR A 231 3.28 -7.16 -1.03
C THR A 231 2.04 -7.76 -1.69
N LEU A 232 2.13 -9.02 -2.09
CA LEU A 232 1.04 -9.85 -2.53
C LEU A 232 0.30 -10.38 -1.31
N PHE A 233 -1.03 -10.38 -1.35
CA PHE A 233 -1.86 -10.99 -0.32
C PHE A 233 -2.98 -11.80 -0.97
N GLY A 234 -3.20 -13.01 -0.47
CA GLY A 234 -4.27 -13.88 -0.93
C GLY A 234 -4.82 -14.71 0.21
N LEU A 235 -6.13 -14.91 0.20
CA LEU A 235 -6.84 -15.83 1.10
C LEU A 235 -7.57 -16.86 0.26
N GLY A 236 -7.58 -18.10 0.72
CA GLY A 236 -8.36 -19.18 0.15
C GLY A 236 -9.01 -20.00 1.26
N GLU A 237 -10.25 -20.40 1.06
CA GLU A 237 -10.97 -21.27 1.99
C GLU A 237 -11.56 -22.47 1.28
N GLY A 238 -11.58 -23.60 1.97
CA GLY A 238 -12.26 -24.80 1.53
C GLY A 238 -12.89 -25.54 2.71
N ALA A 239 -13.92 -26.33 2.41
CA ALA A 239 -14.66 -27.09 3.40
C ALA A 239 -15.03 -28.49 2.89
N GLY A 240 -15.23 -29.42 3.82
CA GLY A 240 -15.65 -30.80 3.53
C GLY A 240 -14.50 -31.71 3.09
N GLU A 241 -14.84 -32.79 2.37
CA GLU A 241 -13.87 -33.84 2.00
C GLU A 241 -12.77 -33.33 1.04
N ASN A 242 -13.11 -32.36 0.19
CA ASN A 242 -12.20 -31.73 -0.78
C ASN A 242 -11.66 -30.37 -0.33
N ALA A 243 -11.68 -30.08 0.98
CA ALA A 243 -11.28 -28.76 1.52
C ALA A 243 -9.93 -28.25 1.00
N ALA A 244 -8.95 -29.12 0.77
CA ALA A 244 -7.66 -28.71 0.22
C ALA A 244 -7.76 -28.20 -1.23
N ALA A 245 -8.49 -28.91 -2.10
CA ALA A 245 -8.66 -28.51 -3.49
C ALA A 245 -9.49 -27.23 -3.59
N ASP A 246 -10.58 -27.15 -2.82
CA ASP A 246 -11.47 -25.99 -2.78
C ASP A 246 -10.74 -24.74 -2.28
N ALA A 247 -9.88 -24.88 -1.27
CA ALA A 247 -9.07 -23.76 -0.77
C ALA A 247 -8.09 -23.22 -1.82
N ILE A 248 -7.52 -24.09 -2.67
CA ILE A 248 -6.66 -23.67 -3.77
C ILE A 248 -7.45 -22.97 -4.88
N GLU A 249 -8.63 -23.48 -5.24
CA GLU A 249 -9.50 -22.82 -6.22
C GLU A 249 -9.99 -21.47 -5.71
N SER A 250 -10.39 -21.38 -4.44
CA SER A 250 -10.71 -20.13 -3.77
C SER A 250 -9.54 -19.14 -3.81
N LEU A 251 -8.32 -19.59 -3.51
CA LEU A 251 -7.10 -18.78 -3.61
C LEU A 251 -6.79 -18.35 -5.05
N LYS A 252 -7.18 -19.13 -6.07
CA LYS A 252 -7.08 -18.73 -7.49
C LYS A 252 -8.09 -17.68 -7.87
N LEU A 253 -9.27 -17.69 -7.27
CA LEU A 253 -10.29 -16.69 -7.52
C LEU A 253 -10.10 -15.43 -6.68
N CYS A 254 -9.30 -15.49 -5.62
CA CYS A 254 -9.00 -14.37 -4.74
C CYS A 254 -8.55 -13.13 -5.54
N PRO A 255 -9.35 -12.05 -5.59
CA PRO A 255 -9.05 -10.91 -6.45
C PRO A 255 -7.80 -10.13 -6.04
N LEU A 256 -7.46 -10.16 -4.74
CA LEU A 256 -6.27 -9.49 -4.18
C LEU A 256 -4.96 -10.07 -4.73
N LEU A 257 -5.02 -11.29 -5.25
CA LEU A 257 -3.88 -11.94 -5.88
C LEU A 257 -3.60 -11.43 -7.30
N HIS A 258 -4.62 -10.86 -7.98
CA HIS A 258 -4.59 -10.53 -9.41
C HIS A 258 -4.43 -9.05 -9.72
N THR A 259 -4.20 -8.19 -8.72
CA THR A 259 -4.02 -6.75 -8.97
C THR A 259 -2.82 -6.56 -9.92
N PRO A 260 -2.90 -5.67 -10.93
CA PRO A 260 -1.88 -5.48 -11.98
C PRO A 260 -0.46 -5.21 -11.45
N GLU A 261 -0.34 -4.81 -10.19
CA GLU A 261 0.93 -4.66 -9.48
C GLU A 261 1.67 -5.98 -9.26
N PHE A 262 0.97 -7.12 -9.24
CA PHE A 262 1.41 -8.45 -8.78
C PHE A 262 1.64 -9.48 -9.90
N SER A 263 1.64 -9.07 -11.18
CA SER A 263 1.85 -9.99 -12.31
C SER A 263 3.26 -10.63 -12.39
N ARG A 264 4.11 -10.42 -11.39
CA ARG A 264 5.48 -10.94 -11.32
C ARG A 264 5.63 -11.88 -10.12
N LYS A 265 6.38 -12.97 -10.32
CA LYS A 265 6.77 -13.96 -9.30
C LYS A 265 7.23 -13.25 -8.01
N ALA A 266 6.63 -13.61 -6.87
CA ALA A 266 7.10 -13.14 -5.57
C ALA A 266 8.46 -13.78 -5.26
N ASP A 267 9.41 -12.99 -4.75
CA ASP A 267 10.77 -13.48 -4.43
C ASP A 267 10.74 -14.32 -3.14
N ARG A 268 9.91 -13.90 -2.19
CA ARG A 268 9.62 -14.62 -0.94
C ARG A 268 8.12 -14.79 -0.76
N LEU A 269 7.73 -15.96 -0.29
CA LEU A 269 6.33 -16.30 -0.05
C LEU A 269 6.18 -16.89 1.34
N LEU A 270 5.40 -16.24 2.20
CA LEU A 270 4.90 -16.79 3.44
C LEU A 270 3.55 -17.45 3.16
N VAL A 271 3.44 -18.74 3.43
CA VAL A 271 2.21 -19.51 3.29
C VAL A 271 1.82 -20.02 4.67
N ASN A 272 0.64 -19.63 5.13
CA ASN A 272 0.05 -20.14 6.35
C ASN A 272 -1.17 -21.00 6.01
N ILE A 273 -1.17 -22.22 6.53
CA ILE A 273 -2.29 -23.15 6.40
C ILE A 273 -2.90 -23.32 7.79
N THR A 274 -4.15 -22.94 7.95
CA THR A 274 -4.90 -23.16 9.19
C THR A 274 -6.01 -24.16 8.93
N GLY A 275 -6.12 -25.19 9.76
CA GLY A 275 -7.17 -26.20 9.61
C GLY A 275 -7.52 -26.90 10.92
N GLY A 276 -8.56 -27.72 10.89
CA GLY A 276 -9.00 -28.52 12.03
C GLY A 276 -8.02 -29.62 12.43
N THR A 277 -8.41 -30.39 13.45
CA THR A 277 -7.66 -31.60 13.86
C THR A 277 -7.59 -32.68 12.78
N ASP A 278 -8.37 -32.54 11.71
CA ASP A 278 -8.36 -33.40 10.52
C ASP A 278 -7.36 -32.95 9.43
N LEU A 279 -6.55 -31.91 9.70
CA LEU A 279 -5.46 -31.47 8.85
C LEU A 279 -4.30 -32.48 8.91
N THR A 280 -4.14 -33.26 7.85
CA THR A 280 -3.10 -34.29 7.74
C THR A 280 -1.90 -33.80 6.92
N LEU A 281 -0.71 -34.37 7.16
CA LEU A 281 0.50 -34.03 6.40
C LEU A 281 0.34 -34.22 4.87
N PRO A 282 -0.35 -35.26 4.35
CA PRO A 282 -0.63 -35.38 2.92
C PRO A 282 -1.43 -34.19 2.38
N LYS A 283 -2.50 -33.75 3.06
CA LYS A 283 -3.29 -32.57 2.65
C LYS A 283 -2.40 -31.33 2.59
N VAL A 284 -1.54 -31.13 3.60
CA VAL A 284 -0.58 -30.00 3.63
C VAL A 284 0.38 -30.08 2.44
N ASN A 285 0.94 -31.26 2.14
CA ASN A 285 1.86 -31.45 1.02
C ASN A 285 1.22 -31.15 -0.35
N ASP A 286 -0.04 -31.56 -0.53
CA ASP A 286 -0.80 -31.30 -1.76
C ASP A 286 -1.04 -29.81 -1.97
N LEU A 287 -1.42 -29.10 -0.91
CA LEU A 287 -1.58 -27.64 -0.90
C LEU A 287 -0.27 -26.94 -1.27
N MET A 288 0.82 -27.33 -0.64
CA MET A 288 2.13 -26.72 -0.89
C MET A 288 2.63 -26.96 -2.30
N SER A 289 2.42 -28.16 -2.85
CA SER A 289 2.78 -28.49 -4.22
C SER A 289 2.03 -27.62 -5.22
N ALA A 290 0.71 -27.42 -5.01
CA ALA A 290 -0.10 -26.56 -5.85
C ALA A 290 0.31 -25.07 -5.78
N ILE A 291 0.66 -24.58 -4.59
CA ILE A 291 1.12 -23.20 -4.39
C ILE A 291 2.49 -22.99 -5.06
N ALA A 292 3.43 -23.92 -4.89
CA ALA A 292 4.76 -23.84 -5.51
C ALA A 292 4.70 -23.87 -7.04
N GLU A 293 3.77 -24.61 -7.63
CA GLU A 293 3.53 -24.62 -9.07
C GLU A 293 3.03 -23.26 -9.59
N LYS A 294 2.14 -22.61 -8.83
CA LYS A 294 1.54 -21.31 -9.21
C LYS A 294 2.50 -20.14 -9.10
N PHE A 295 3.25 -20.03 -7.99
CA PHE A 295 4.14 -18.88 -7.74
C PHE A 295 5.57 -19.07 -8.27
N GLY A 296 5.90 -20.29 -8.71
CA GLY A 296 7.18 -20.64 -9.29
C GLY A 296 8.17 -21.19 -8.25
N ARG A 297 8.86 -22.26 -8.63
CA ARG A 297 9.80 -23.03 -7.77
C ARG A 297 11.05 -22.26 -7.33
N ASP A 298 11.34 -21.12 -7.93
CA ASP A 298 12.50 -20.28 -7.58
C ASP A 298 12.24 -19.34 -6.40
N SER A 299 10.98 -19.28 -5.91
CA SER A 299 10.60 -18.43 -4.77
C SER A 299 11.07 -19.06 -3.45
N HIS A 300 11.59 -18.23 -2.54
CA HIS A 300 11.92 -18.68 -1.20
C HIS A 300 10.63 -18.80 -0.39
N LEU A 301 10.14 -20.04 -0.29
CA LEU A 301 8.88 -20.34 0.37
C LEU A 301 9.09 -20.66 1.85
N ILE A 302 8.31 -19.98 2.70
CA ILE A 302 8.23 -20.17 4.14
C ILE A 302 6.83 -20.69 4.45
N MET A 303 6.74 -21.83 5.13
CA MET A 303 5.46 -22.50 5.40
C MET A 303 5.18 -22.54 6.91
N GLY A 304 3.98 -22.14 7.30
CA GLY A 304 3.39 -22.38 8.61
C GLY A 304 2.15 -23.24 8.48
N ALA A 305 1.92 -24.12 9.44
CA ALA A 305 0.72 -24.95 9.51
C ALA A 305 0.17 -24.96 10.94
N VAL A 306 -1.00 -24.39 11.15
CA VAL A 306 -1.65 -24.20 12.46
C VAL A 306 -2.90 -25.07 12.57
N ILE A 307 -3.09 -25.70 13.73
CA ILE A 307 -4.31 -26.43 14.05
C ILE A 307 -5.24 -25.52 14.86
N ASP A 308 -6.47 -25.37 14.40
CA ASP A 308 -7.54 -24.65 15.09
C ASP A 308 -8.77 -25.57 15.25
N GLU A 309 -9.13 -25.90 16.49
CA GLU A 309 -10.25 -26.79 16.80
C GLU A 309 -11.59 -26.26 16.25
N GLY A 310 -11.74 -24.94 16.12
CA GLY A 310 -12.93 -24.32 15.53
C GLY A 310 -13.06 -24.52 14.02
N MET A 311 -12.05 -25.07 13.35
CA MET A 311 -11.98 -25.24 11.89
C MET A 311 -12.12 -26.70 11.44
N GLN A 312 -12.87 -27.51 12.19
CA GLN A 312 -13.11 -28.90 11.83
C GLN A 312 -13.70 -29.02 10.41
N GLN A 313 -13.10 -29.87 9.57
CA GLN A 313 -13.44 -30.03 8.14
C GLN A 313 -13.31 -28.74 7.31
N ARG A 314 -12.56 -27.73 7.78
CA ARG A 314 -12.27 -26.50 7.05
C ARG A 314 -10.77 -26.29 6.97
N VAL A 315 -10.34 -25.71 5.86
CA VAL A 315 -8.95 -25.29 5.64
C VAL A 315 -8.95 -23.87 5.11
N GLU A 316 -8.17 -23.01 5.75
CA GLU A 316 -7.88 -21.67 5.30
C GLU A 316 -6.40 -21.57 4.92
N ILE A 317 -6.13 -20.95 3.79
CA ILE A 317 -4.78 -20.70 3.28
C ILE A 317 -4.61 -19.20 3.17
N CYS A 318 -3.59 -18.67 3.80
CA CYS A 318 -3.18 -17.29 3.67
C CYS A 318 -1.80 -17.24 3.04
N VAL A 319 -1.69 -16.49 1.94
CA VAL A 319 -0.46 -16.33 1.19
C VAL A 319 -0.07 -14.85 1.23
N ILE A 320 1.14 -14.59 1.71
CA ILE A 320 1.73 -13.26 1.76
C ILE A 320 3.06 -13.31 1.03
N GLY A 321 3.17 -12.61 -0.10
CA GLY A 321 4.39 -12.55 -0.89
C GLY A 321 5.00 -11.17 -0.82
N THR A 322 6.33 -11.08 -0.85
CA THR A 322 7.02 -9.80 -1.09
C THR A 322 7.86 -9.92 -2.35
N SER A 323 7.81 -8.90 -3.20
CA SER A 323 8.68 -8.80 -4.38
C SER A 323 9.48 -7.50 -4.35
N ASP A 324 10.76 -7.58 -4.73
CA ASP A 324 11.62 -6.41 -4.84
C ASP A 324 11.05 -5.40 -5.86
N LEU A 325 10.82 -4.15 -5.44
CA LEU A 325 10.53 -3.03 -6.35
C LEU A 325 11.68 -2.79 -7.34
N VAL A 326 12.88 -3.24 -7.01
CA VAL A 326 14.07 -3.10 -7.84
C VAL A 326 14.14 -4.26 -8.81
N GLY A 327 13.60 -4.04 -10.02
CA GLY A 327 13.96 -4.85 -11.17
C GLY A 327 15.48 -4.83 -11.36
N ARG A 328 16.18 -5.84 -10.84
CA ARG A 328 17.58 -6.16 -11.17
C ARG A 328 17.75 -6.65 -12.63
N SER A 329 16.90 -6.20 -13.57
CA SER A 329 17.04 -6.50 -15.01
C SER A 329 17.51 -5.31 -15.86
N GLY A 330 17.69 -4.12 -15.26
CA GLY A 330 18.15 -2.92 -15.97
C GLY A 330 19.63 -2.54 -15.79
N LEU A 331 20.22 -2.82 -14.62
CA LEU A 331 21.55 -2.28 -14.27
C LEU A 331 22.72 -3.25 -14.49
N GLN A 332 22.49 -4.55 -14.56
CA GLN A 332 23.58 -5.52 -14.78
C GLN A 332 24.06 -5.60 -16.24
N ARG A 333 23.25 -5.16 -17.21
CA ARG A 333 23.58 -5.27 -18.65
C ARG A 333 24.42 -4.11 -19.19
N ARG A 334 24.62 -3.04 -18.41
CA ARG A 334 25.47 -1.91 -18.81
C ARG A 334 26.90 -1.95 -18.27
N LEU A 335 27.22 -2.88 -17.37
CA LEU A 335 28.59 -3.01 -16.82
C LEU A 335 29.45 -4.08 -17.51
N ALA A 336 28.89 -4.82 -18.48
CA ALA A 336 29.61 -5.85 -19.22
C ALA A 336 30.19 -5.40 -20.58
N SER A 337 30.08 -4.11 -20.95
CA SER A 337 30.62 -3.60 -22.24
C SER A 337 31.81 -2.65 -22.11
N ALA A 338 32.44 -2.56 -20.94
CA ALA A 338 33.65 -1.74 -20.74
C ALA A 338 34.92 -2.61 -20.72
N ALA A 339 35.10 -3.47 -21.72
CA ALA A 339 36.38 -4.14 -21.96
C ALA A 339 37.18 -3.34 -23.01
N ARG A 340 38.20 -2.61 -22.53
CA ARG A 340 39.21 -1.93 -23.36
C ARG A 340 39.92 -2.89 -24.31
N PRO A 341 40.17 -2.55 -25.59
CA PRO A 341 41.16 -3.24 -26.41
C PRO A 341 42.58 -2.69 -26.16
N ARG A 342 43.57 -3.59 -26.13
CA ARG A 342 45.01 -3.31 -26.09
C ARG A 342 45.53 -2.90 -27.48
N PRO A 343 46.66 -2.18 -27.60
CA PRO A 343 47.22 -1.76 -28.89
C PRO A 343 48.18 -2.80 -29.49
N GLY A 344 48.14 -2.98 -30.81
CA GLY A 344 49.06 -3.84 -31.58
C GLY A 344 48.97 -3.68 -33.10
N THR A 345 49.79 -2.78 -33.64
CA THR A 345 50.55 -2.79 -34.93
C THR A 345 49.97 -3.24 -36.30
N ALA A 346 50.19 -2.34 -37.29
CA ALA A 346 50.41 -2.51 -38.76
C ALA A 346 49.18 -2.78 -39.66
N GLN A 347 49.03 -2.32 -40.92
CA GLN A 347 49.74 -1.40 -41.84
C GLN A 347 48.76 -1.07 -43.02
N ILE A 348 48.73 0.20 -43.44
CA ILE A 348 48.54 0.84 -44.78
C ILE A 348 47.84 0.09 -45.95
N GLU A 349 46.81 0.71 -46.57
CA GLU A 349 46.73 0.97 -48.03
C GLU A 349 45.61 1.97 -48.41
N ALA A 350 45.77 2.70 -49.52
CA ALA A 350 45.13 4.00 -49.81
C ALA A 350 44.33 4.07 -51.13
N ALA A 351 43.37 5.02 -51.15
CA ALA A 351 42.78 5.78 -52.28
C ALA A 351 41.68 5.10 -53.17
N PRO A 352 40.85 5.85 -53.96
CA PRO A 352 40.69 7.31 -54.10
C PRO A 352 39.21 7.82 -54.02
N VAL A 353 39.07 9.15 -54.09
CA VAL A 353 37.84 9.97 -54.03
C VAL A 353 37.30 10.28 -55.44
N PRO A 354 35.97 10.49 -55.62
CA PRO A 354 35.49 11.42 -56.64
C PRO A 354 34.58 12.54 -56.08
N ARG A 355 34.75 13.74 -56.66
CA ARG A 355 33.86 14.91 -56.53
C ARG A 355 32.52 14.66 -57.25
N PRO A 356 31.49 15.47 -56.96
CA PRO A 356 30.97 16.29 -58.06
C PRO A 356 30.65 17.75 -57.71
N ALA A 357 30.43 18.50 -58.80
CA ALA A 357 30.32 19.94 -58.92
C ALA A 357 28.90 20.50 -58.66
N ALA A 358 28.84 21.83 -58.59
CA ALA A 358 27.71 22.68 -58.22
C ALA A 358 26.83 23.15 -59.39
N THR A 359 25.59 23.54 -59.06
CA THR A 359 24.80 24.69 -59.56
C THR A 359 23.66 24.92 -58.55
N GLY A 360 23.58 26.04 -57.80
CA GLY A 360 22.68 27.19 -58.01
C GLY A 360 21.26 26.92 -57.46
N ASP A 361 20.63 27.67 -56.55
CA ASP A 361 20.64 29.11 -56.30
C ASP A 361 20.18 29.48 -54.86
N ARG A 362 20.41 30.75 -54.49
CA ARG A 362 20.44 31.43 -53.16
C ARG A 362 19.13 31.52 -52.35
N VAL A 363 19.23 31.67 -51.01
CA VAL A 363 18.87 32.87 -50.18
C VAL A 363 19.62 32.84 -48.82
N VAL A 364 20.05 34.01 -48.35
CA VAL A 364 20.98 34.33 -47.24
C VAL A 364 20.28 34.37 -45.86
N PRO A 365 20.93 34.01 -44.74
CA PRO A 365 20.46 34.28 -43.37
C PRO A 365 21.10 35.55 -42.79
N THR A 366 20.34 36.36 -42.06
CA THR A 366 20.84 37.55 -41.33
C THR A 366 20.71 37.36 -39.83
N GLU A 367 21.76 37.77 -39.13
CA GLU A 367 22.07 37.61 -37.70
C GLU A 367 21.07 38.31 -36.75
N LEU A 368 20.89 37.72 -35.56
CA LEU A 368 20.22 38.36 -34.42
C LEU A 368 21.23 39.22 -33.65
N ASP A 369 20.90 40.50 -33.51
CA ASP A 369 21.57 41.42 -32.60
C ASP A 369 20.68 41.71 -31.39
N LEU A 370 21.27 41.72 -30.20
CA LEU A 370 20.61 41.89 -28.91
C LEU A 370 20.53 43.39 -28.56
N THR A 371 19.40 43.89 -28.04
CA THR A 371 19.41 45.00 -27.04
C THR A 371 18.05 45.24 -26.37
N ALA A 372 18.16 45.63 -25.08
CA ALA A 372 17.20 46.31 -24.22
C ALA A 372 15.99 45.53 -23.67
N ALA A 373 16.17 45.00 -22.45
CA ALA A 373 15.10 44.63 -21.54
C ALA A 373 14.59 45.88 -20.78
N GLU A 374 13.29 46.15 -20.84
CA GLU A 374 12.60 47.03 -19.91
C GLU A 374 11.66 46.20 -19.01
N LYS A 375 11.82 46.37 -17.71
CA LYS A 375 10.92 45.86 -16.66
C LYS A 375 9.56 46.54 -16.82
N ARG A 376 8.48 45.76 -16.77
CA ARG A 376 7.14 46.29 -16.51
C ARG A 376 6.67 45.78 -15.16
N ASP A 377 6.32 46.72 -14.30
CA ASP A 377 5.68 46.50 -13.01
C ASP A 377 4.30 45.88 -13.22
N GLN A 378 3.95 44.96 -12.33
CA GLN A 378 2.68 44.25 -12.33
C GLN A 378 1.68 45.08 -11.54
N ASP A 379 0.99 46.00 -12.22
CA ASP A 379 -0.08 46.81 -11.63
C ASP A 379 -1.37 46.00 -11.43
N GLU A 380 -2.10 46.43 -10.40
CA GLU A 380 -3.29 45.85 -9.77
C GLU A 380 -4.43 45.43 -10.72
N PHE A 381 -5.17 44.39 -10.32
CA PHE A 381 -6.41 43.96 -10.98
C PHE A 381 -7.52 45.01 -10.79
N GLY A 382 -7.72 45.86 -11.79
CA GLY A 382 -8.93 46.67 -11.94
C GLY A 382 -10.07 45.84 -12.53
N PHE A 383 -11.16 45.70 -11.78
CA PHE A 383 -12.44 45.22 -12.31
C PHE A 383 -13.23 46.42 -12.81
N ASP A 384 -13.11 46.75 -14.09
CA ASP A 384 -14.05 47.64 -14.77
C ASP A 384 -14.54 47.02 -16.09
N GLU A 385 -15.71 47.51 -16.50
CA GLU A 385 -16.71 46.90 -17.37
C GLU A 385 -16.22 46.53 -18.79
N VAL A 386 -16.55 45.28 -19.19
CA VAL A 386 -16.91 44.77 -20.53
C VAL A 386 -16.19 45.46 -21.72
N GLU A 387 -15.20 44.84 -22.35
CA GLU A 387 -15.36 43.84 -23.42
C GLU A 387 -14.04 43.07 -23.62
N SER A 388 -14.14 41.81 -24.08
CA SER A 388 -13.03 40.87 -24.33
C SER A 388 -12.59 40.02 -23.14
N ARG A 389 -13.44 39.08 -22.74
CA ARG A 389 -13.02 37.86 -22.03
C ARG A 389 -13.04 36.69 -23.00
N GLY A 390 -11.85 36.18 -23.33
CA GLY A 390 -11.67 34.82 -23.83
C GLY A 390 -11.83 34.63 -25.34
N HIS A 391 -11.01 35.31 -26.14
CA HIS A 391 -10.70 34.83 -27.49
C HIS A 391 -9.20 34.62 -27.63
N PHE A 392 -8.80 33.37 -27.83
CA PHE A 392 -7.47 33.05 -28.33
C PHE A 392 -7.50 33.27 -29.84
N GLU A 393 -6.67 34.20 -30.34
CA GLU A 393 -6.68 34.72 -31.72
C GLU A 393 -6.47 33.67 -32.85
N LYS A 394 -6.41 32.37 -32.53
CA LYS A 394 -6.09 31.28 -33.48
C LYS A 394 -6.91 30.00 -33.32
N THR A 395 -8.13 30.08 -32.78
CA THR A 395 -8.98 28.88 -32.59
C THR A 395 -10.36 29.10 -33.19
N ASP A 396 -10.82 28.12 -33.99
CA ASP A 396 -12.19 28.10 -34.51
C ASP A 396 -13.20 27.89 -33.37
N ARG A 397 -14.38 28.50 -33.48
CA ARG A 397 -15.42 28.46 -32.43
C ARG A 397 -15.98 27.04 -32.27
N ASN A 398 -16.15 26.60 -31.02
CA ASN A 398 -16.78 25.32 -30.69
C ASN A 398 -18.30 25.43 -30.76
N LEU A 399 -18.85 25.40 -31.98
CA LEU A 399 -20.30 25.33 -32.20
C LEU A 399 -20.80 23.88 -32.10
N PHE A 400 -21.75 23.64 -31.20
CA PHE A 400 -22.50 22.39 -31.13
C PHE A 400 -24.00 22.72 -31.19
N ASP A 401 -24.70 22.17 -32.18
CA ASP A 401 -26.14 22.37 -32.40
C ASP A 401 -26.57 23.86 -32.51
N GLY A 402 -25.73 24.67 -33.17
CA GLY A 402 -25.95 26.11 -33.35
C GLY A 402 -25.67 26.95 -32.11
N GLN A 403 -25.15 26.36 -31.02
CA GLN A 403 -24.79 27.05 -29.78
C GLN A 403 -23.27 27.05 -29.57
N ASP A 404 -22.73 28.21 -29.21
CA ASP A 404 -21.32 28.36 -28.86
C ASP A 404 -21.05 27.77 -27.47
N LEU A 405 -20.20 26.77 -27.36
CA LEU A 405 -19.85 26.12 -26.08
C LEU A 405 -18.84 26.93 -25.25
N ASP A 406 -18.18 27.92 -25.85
CA ASP A 406 -17.20 28.75 -25.16
C ASP A 406 -17.86 29.85 -24.30
N VAL A 407 -19.18 30.03 -24.43
CA VAL A 407 -20.00 30.91 -23.60
C VAL A 407 -20.60 30.13 -22.41
N PRO A 408 -20.41 30.59 -21.15
CA PRO A 408 -20.97 29.93 -19.97
C PRO A 408 -22.49 29.69 -20.04
N THR A 409 -22.93 28.52 -19.58
CA THR A 409 -24.32 28.03 -19.72
C THR A 409 -25.40 28.97 -19.16
N TYR A 410 -25.11 29.74 -18.12
CA TYR A 410 -26.08 30.69 -17.54
C TYR A 410 -26.35 31.89 -18.47
N LEU A 411 -25.36 32.36 -19.23
CA LEU A 411 -25.52 33.39 -20.26
C LEU A 411 -26.29 32.84 -21.47
N ARG A 412 -26.00 31.59 -21.87
CA ARG A 412 -26.71 30.92 -22.98
C ARG A 412 -28.19 30.67 -22.69
N LYS A 413 -28.54 30.46 -21.42
CA LYS A 413 -29.92 30.25 -20.97
C LYS A 413 -30.61 31.52 -20.48
N GLY A 414 -29.98 32.70 -20.60
CA GLY A 414 -30.56 33.98 -20.19
C GLY A 414 -30.88 34.09 -18.69
N ILE A 415 -30.19 33.32 -17.85
CA ILE A 415 -30.42 33.29 -16.41
C ILE A 415 -29.74 34.52 -15.79
N LYS A 416 -30.54 35.48 -15.32
CA LYS A 416 -30.04 36.64 -14.57
C LYS A 416 -29.66 36.20 -13.17
N ILE A 417 -28.35 36.19 -12.88
CA ILE A 417 -27.84 36.03 -11.52
C ILE A 417 -28.04 37.38 -10.83
N ALA A 418 -28.96 37.45 -9.87
CA ALA A 418 -29.04 38.60 -8.97
C ALA A 418 -27.91 38.45 -7.95
N LEU A 419 -27.03 39.45 -7.89
CA LEU A 419 -25.96 39.56 -6.89
C LEU A 419 -26.52 40.04 -5.56
#